data_AF-A0A4R5KU26-F1
#
_entry.id   AF-A0A4R5KU26-F1
#
_cell.length_a   1.000
_cell.length_b   1.000
_cell.length_c   1.000
_cell.angle_alpha   90.00
_cell.angle_beta   90.00
_cell.angle_gamma   90.00
#
_symmetry.space_group_name_H-M   'P 1'
#
loop_
_entity.id
_entity.type
_entity.pdbx_description
1 polymer ?
#
loop_
_entity_poly.entity_id
_entity_poly.type
_entity_poly.pdbx_seq_one_letter_code
_entity_poly.pdbx_strand_id
1 'polypeptide(L)' 'MWETILKNEQWELQADTDRKSILFNVFSSDNSGNSVSLELTQSGLFELIHAFLSINRALNNETMYYDDLDLNHPD' A
#
# COMPACT_ATOMS: atom_id res chain seq x y z
N MET A 1 -11.63 16.54 3.99
CA MET A 1 -10.60 17.59 3.67
C MET A 1 -9.25 16.89 3.65
N TRP A 2 -8.35 17.21 2.71
CA TRP A 2 -7.03 16.57 2.68
C TRP A 2 -6.13 17.07 3.80
N GLU A 3 -5.56 16.14 4.56
CA GLU A 3 -4.61 16.40 5.64
C GLU A 3 -3.28 15.73 5.35
N THR A 4 -2.18 16.49 5.42
CA THR A 4 -0.83 15.93 5.27
C THR A 4 -0.47 15.08 6.48
N ILE A 5 -0.25 13.79 6.25
CA ILE A 5 0.10 12.82 7.30
C ILE A 5 1.62 12.60 7.33
N LEU A 6 2.25 12.62 6.17
CA LEU A 6 3.68 12.41 6.04
C LEU A 6 4.22 13.21 4.85
N LYS A 7 5.37 13.86 5.04
CA LYS A 7 6.00 14.65 3.99
C LYS A 7 7.51 14.57 4.10
N ASN A 8 8.18 14.46 2.97
CA ASN A 8 9.60 14.69 2.86
C ASN A 8 9.90 15.61 1.65
N GLU A 9 11.17 15.69 1.24
CA GLU A 9 11.61 16.58 0.17
C GLU A 9 11.09 16.18 -1.22
N GLN A 10 10.80 14.89 -1.45
CA GLN A 10 10.50 14.35 -2.78
C GLN A 10 9.08 13.81 -2.91
N TRP A 11 8.36 13.64 -1.81
CA TRP A 11 6.99 13.14 -1.82
C TRP A 11 6.20 13.55 -0.57
N GLU A 12 4.88 13.48 -0.71
CA GLU A 12 3.91 13.79 0.33
C GLU A 12 2.77 12.77 0.30
N LEU A 13 2.33 12.36 1.49
CA LEU A 13 1.15 11.54 1.72
C LEU A 13 0.10 12.38 2.45
N GLN A 14 -1.07 12.49 1.83
CA GLN A 14 -2.24 13.14 2.40
C GLN A 14 -3.37 12.12 2.59
N ALA A 15 -4.21 12.33 3.58
CA ALA A 15 -5.41 11.53 3.81
C ALA A 15 -6.65 12.43 3.83
N ASP A 16 -7.74 11.95 3.24
CA ASP A 16 -9.06 12.52 3.43
C ASP A 16 -9.91 11.47 4.15
N THR A 17 -10.14 11.69 5.43
CA THR A 17 -10.87 10.77 6.32
C THR A 17 -12.35 10.69 5.97
N ASP A 18 -12.94 11.77 5.42
CA ASP A 18 -14.34 11.80 5.00
C ASP A 18 -14.54 10.92 3.76
N ARG A 19 -13.61 11.00 2.80
CA ARG A 19 -13.63 10.20 1.58
C ARG A 19 -13.03 8.81 1.74
N LYS A 20 -12.35 8.57 2.87
CA LYS A 20 -11.55 7.36 3.13
C LYS A 20 -10.56 7.09 2.00
N SER A 21 -9.84 8.14 1.60
CA SER A 21 -8.87 8.09 0.52
C SER A 21 -7.51 8.59 0.98
N ILE A 22 -6.47 8.15 0.29
CA ILE A 22 -5.09 8.62 0.44
C ILE A 22 -4.65 9.22 -0.89
N LEU A 23 -3.95 10.34 -0.83
CA LEU A 23 -3.30 10.96 -1.98
C LEU A 23 -1.79 10.89 -1.78
N PHE A 24 -1.08 10.26 -2.72
CA PHE A 24 0.36 10.19 -2.74
C PHE A 24 0.90 11.07 -3.86
N ASN A 25 1.62 12.13 -3.49
CA ASN A 25 2.22 13.07 -4.41
C ASN A 25 3.73 12.82 -4.44
N VAL A 26 4.29 12.66 -5.63
CA VAL A 26 5.74 12.58 -5.85
C VAL A 26 6.16 13.82 -6.62
N PHE A 27 7.08 14.59 -6.05
CA PHE A 27 7.66 15.78 -6.64
C PHE A 27 8.93 15.39 -7.36
N SER A 28 9.04 15.75 -8.64
CA SER A 28 10.27 15.54 -9.37
C SER A 28 11.38 16.42 -8.81
N SER A 29 12.59 15.87 -8.69
CA SER A 29 13.77 16.62 -8.24
C SER A 29 14.38 17.47 -9.34
N ASP A 30 14.01 17.22 -10.61
CA ASP A 30 14.34 18.16 -11.66
C ASP A 30 13.46 19.41 -11.47
N ASN A 31 14.04 20.59 -11.63
CA ASN A 31 13.37 21.90 -11.49
C ASN A 31 12.22 22.12 -12.50
N SER A 32 11.70 21.05 -13.11
CA SER A 32 10.58 21.02 -14.04
C SER A 32 9.25 21.38 -13.36
N GLY A 33 9.18 21.28 -12.03
CA GLY A 33 7.93 21.50 -11.28
C GLY A 33 6.88 20.42 -11.51
N ASN A 34 7.24 19.30 -12.14
CA ASN A 34 6.32 18.20 -12.40
C ASN A 34 6.10 17.38 -11.12
N SER A 35 4.85 17.24 -10.73
CA SER A 35 4.43 16.32 -9.67
C SER A 35 3.51 15.25 -10.25
N VAL A 36 3.72 14.00 -9.84
CA VAL A 36 2.82 12.89 -10.15
C VAL A 36 2.02 12.58 -8.90
N SER A 37 0.70 12.51 -9.06
CA SER A 37 -0.22 12.24 -7.96
C SER A 37 -0.96 10.93 -8.20
N LEU A 38 -1.04 10.10 -7.16
CA LEU A 38 -1.83 8.88 -7.14
C LEU A 38 -2.85 8.98 -6.02
N GLU A 39 -4.13 9.05 -6.38
CA GLU A 39 -5.23 8.94 -5.42
C GLU A 39 -5.65 7.47 -5.28
N LEU A 40 -5.68 6.99 -4.05
CA LEU A 40 -6.11 5.64 -3.69
C LEU A 40 -7.34 5.74 -2.78
N THR A 41 -8.42 5.10 -3.21
CA THR A 41 -9.58 4.86 -2.35
C THR A 41 -9.25 3.84 -1.27
N GLN A 42 -10.14 3.68 -0.29
CA GLN A 42 -10.03 2.63 0.73
C GLN A 42 -9.81 1.23 0.12
N SER A 43 -10.53 0.89 -0.96
CA SER A 43 -10.39 -0.41 -1.63
C SER A 43 -9.05 -0.53 -2.36
N GLY A 44 -8.62 0.51 -3.07
CA GLY A 44 -7.32 0.51 -3.74
C GLY A 44 -6.15 0.42 -2.77
N LEU A 45 -6.24 1.09 -1.61
CA LEU A 45 -5.25 0.99 -0.54
C LEU A 45 -5.19 -0.43 0.03
N PHE A 46 -6.34 -1.05 0.27
CA PHE A 46 -6.42 -2.43 0.75
C PHE A 46 -5.72 -3.39 -0.22
N GLU A 47 -6.07 -3.33 -1.51
CA GLU A 47 -5.45 -4.17 -2.54
C GLU A 47 -3.93 -3.94 -2.63
N LEU A 48 -3.47 -2.70 -2.55
CA LEU A 48 -2.04 -2.37 -2.60
C LEU A 48 -1.28 -2.95 -1.40
N ILE A 49 -1.82 -2.82 -0.19
CA ILE A 49 -1.22 -3.42 1.02
C ILE A 49 -1.16 -4.94 0.87
N HIS A 50 -2.24 -5.56 0.39
CA HIS A 50 -2.27 -7.00 0.14
C HIS A 50 -1.25 -7.44 -0.91
N ALA A 51 -1.06 -6.66 -1.98
CA ALA A 51 -0.03 -6.92 -2.97
C ALA A 51 1.38 -6.84 -2.35
N PHE A 52 1.68 -5.80 -1.57
CA PHE A 52 2.99 -5.69 -0.91
C PHE A 52 3.25 -6.82 0.10
N LEU A 53 2.26 -7.21 0.89
CA LEU A 53 2.38 -8.34 1.81
C LEU A 53 2.62 -9.66 1.05
N SER A 54 1.92 -9.86 -0.07
CA SER A 54 2.09 -11.05 -0.91
C SER A 54 3.49 -11.10 -1.54
N ILE A 55 3.98 -9.97 -2.04
CA ILE A 55 5.35 -9.84 -2.57
C ILE A 55 6.38 -10.09 -1.48
N ASN A 56 6.23 -9.48 -0.30
CA ASN A 56 7.17 -9.63 0.81
C ASN A 56 7.28 -11.10 1.25
N ARG A 57 6.14 -11.80 1.39
CA ARG A 57 6.10 -13.23 1.70
C ARG A 57 6.81 -14.07 0.65
N ALA A 58 6.53 -13.82 -0.63
CA ALA A 58 7.17 -14.53 -1.73
C ALA A 58 8.69 -14.33 -1.74
N LEU A 59 9.18 -13.12 -1.43
CA LEU A 59 10.61 -12.83 -1.32
C LEU A 59 11.27 -13.51 -0.11
N ASN A 60 10.54 -13.69 0.98
CA ASN A 60 11.04 -14.31 2.22
C ASN A 60 10.76 -15.81 2.31
N ASN A 61 10.20 -16.43 1.26
CA ASN A 61 9.74 -17.83 1.25
C ASN A 61 8.80 -18.18 2.42
N GLU A 62 7.98 -17.22 2.85
CA GLU A 62 6.97 -17.45 3.88
C GLU A 62 5.76 -18.12 3.24
N THR A 63 5.46 -19.36 3.62
CA THR A 63 4.21 -20.02 3.23
C THR A 63 3.04 -19.39 3.98
N MET A 64 1.90 -19.26 3.31
CA MET A 64 0.66 -18.97 4.04
C MET A 64 0.31 -20.21 4.87
N TYR A 65 -0.08 -20.02 6.13
CA TYR A 65 -0.43 -21.05 7.11
C TYR A 65 -1.66 -21.94 6.73
N TYR A 66 -1.94 -22.14 5.44
CA TYR A 66 -3.05 -22.97 4.97
C TYR A 66 -2.67 -24.45 4.80
N ASP A 67 -1.41 -24.84 5.01
CA ASP A 67 -0.94 -26.22 4.75
C ASP A 67 -1.17 -27.20 5.91
N ASP A 68 -1.66 -26.76 7.08
CA ASP A 68 -1.85 -27.62 8.27
C ASP A 68 -3.30 -28.08 8.52
N LEU A 69 -4.11 -28.26 7.46
CA LEU A 69 -5.45 -28.87 7.59
C LEU A 69 -5.59 -30.28 7.00
N ASP A 70 -4.55 -30.85 6.38
CA ASP A 70 -4.62 -32.18 5.75
C ASP A 70 -3.82 -33.27 6.49
N LEU A 71 -3.45 -33.07 7.76
CA LEU A 71 -2.63 -34.04 8.50
C LEU A 71 -3.34 -34.87 9.58
N ASN A 72 -4.67 -34.99 9.59
CA ASN A 72 -5.33 -35.99 10.47
C ASN A 72 -6.74 -36.41 9.98
N HIS A 73 -6.81 -37.36 9.05
CA HIS A 73 -7.94 -38.29 8.99
C HIS A 73 -7.42 -39.71 8.86
N PRO A 74 -7.29 -40.47 9.97
CA PRO A 74 -7.11 -41.91 9.91
C PRO A 74 -8.49 -42.55 9.69
N ASP A 75 -8.64 -43.28 8.57
CA ASP A 75 -9.65 -44.33 8.39
C ASP A 75 -9.28 -45.59 9.20
#